data_AF-Q9K6P3-F1
#
_entry.id   AF-Q9K6P3-F1
#
_cell.length_a   1.000
_cell.length_b   1.000
_cell.length_c   1.000
_cell.angle_alpha   90.00
_cell.angle_beta   90.00
_cell.angle_gamma   90.00
#
_symmetry.space_group_name_H-M   'P 1'
#
loop_
_entity.id
_entity.type
_entity.pdbx_description
1 polymer ?
#
loop_
_entity_poly.entity_id
_entity_poly.type
_entity_poly.pdbx_seq_one_letter_code
_entity_poly.pdbx_strand_id
1 'polypeptide(L)'
;MNVVDYRWIQQTRKTLLDACEKLSADEWTAQNGYGLQSVRDTLVHMADCYHAWLGSFLLLKTKSPITSKEARQKMTIHDCIERFNQADIYVEEVFRLLGDQLDQPIERTIPWREGGDPISMTPRKLLTHTMTHEFHHKGQIVVMLRQLGHVPPNTDVLGTKDSTETET
;
A
#
# COMPACT_ATOMS: atom_id res chain seq x y z
N MET A 1 -8.49 -10.28 -10.27
CA MET A 1 -8.30 -9.66 -8.95
C MET A 1 -9.47 -10.00 -8.07
N ASN A 2 -9.31 -11.04 -7.27
CA ASN A 2 -10.20 -11.42 -6.18
C ASN A 2 -9.40 -11.38 -4.85
N VAL A 3 -10.03 -11.81 -3.76
CA VAL A 3 -9.37 -11.85 -2.44
C VAL A 3 -8.16 -12.79 -2.42
N VAL A 4 -8.18 -13.89 -3.18
CA VAL A 4 -7.07 -14.83 -3.27
C VAL A 4 -5.85 -14.17 -3.93
N ASP A 5 -6.06 -13.48 -5.06
CA ASP A 5 -5.00 -12.73 -5.74
C ASP A 5 -4.34 -11.70 -4.80
N TYR A 6 -5.14 -11.06 -3.94
CA TYR A 6 -4.65 -10.07 -2.98
C TYR A 6 -3.77 -10.68 -1.88
N ARG A 7 -4.00 -11.94 -1.48
CA ARG A 7 -3.16 -12.61 -0.48
C ARG A 7 -1.71 -12.77 -0.93
N TRP A 8 -1.45 -12.96 -2.22
CA TRP A 8 -0.07 -12.96 -2.74
C TRP A 8 0.61 -11.59 -2.56
N ILE A 9 -0.16 -10.50 -2.69
CA ILE A 9 0.33 -9.15 -2.47
C ILE A 9 0.67 -8.94 -1.00
N GLN A 10 -0.21 -9.38 -0.08
CA GLN A 10 0.05 -9.34 1.35
C GLN A 10 1.31 -10.14 1.72
N GLN A 11 1.48 -11.34 1.18
CA GLN A 11 2.67 -12.17 1.43
C GLN A 11 3.97 -11.48 0.97
N THR A 12 4.02 -11.02 -0.29
CA THR A 12 5.21 -10.32 -0.81
C THR A 12 5.47 -8.99 -0.09
N ARG A 13 4.43 -8.30 0.39
CA ARG A 13 4.56 -7.09 1.22
C ARG A 13 5.16 -7.43 2.57
N LYS A 14 4.65 -8.47 3.24
CA LYS A 14 5.19 -8.95 4.51
C LYS A 14 6.68 -9.27 4.38
N THR A 15 7.07 -10.01 3.34
CA THR A 15 8.48 -10.31 3.05
C THR A 15 9.36 -9.06 2.94
N LEU A 16 8.86 -7.99 2.30
CA LEU A 16 9.59 -6.73 2.23
C LEU A 16 9.65 -6.01 3.58
N LEU A 17 8.53 -5.95 4.31
CA LEU A 17 8.46 -5.31 5.63
C LEU A 17 9.40 -6.00 6.64
N ASP A 18 9.45 -7.34 6.65
CA ASP A 18 10.37 -8.13 7.47
C ASP A 18 11.85 -7.84 7.14
N ALA A 19 12.17 -7.47 5.90
CA ALA A 19 13.51 -7.05 5.51
C ALA A 19 13.80 -5.61 5.99
N CYS A 20 12.83 -4.70 5.86
CA CYS A 20 12.95 -3.31 6.31
C CYS A 20 13.02 -3.17 7.84
N GLU A 21 12.44 -4.09 8.60
CA GLU A 21 12.51 -4.10 10.08
C GLU A 21 13.94 -4.27 10.61
N LYS A 22 14.85 -4.79 9.79
CA LYS A 22 16.26 -5.00 10.14
C LYS A 22 17.13 -3.76 9.93
N LEU A 23 16.58 -2.69 9.34
CA LEU A 23 17.32 -1.46 9.09
C LEU A 23 17.60 -0.72 10.39
N SER A 24 18.78 -0.14 10.49
CA SER A 24 19.08 0.84 11.53
C SER A 24 18.26 2.12 11.33
N ALA A 25 18.19 2.97 12.38
CA ALA A 25 17.48 4.24 12.30
C ALA A 25 18.03 5.18 11.21
N ASP A 26 19.34 5.13 10.97
CA ASP A 26 20.01 5.92 9.92
C ASP A 26 19.62 5.40 8.53
N GLU A 27 19.66 4.08 8.32
CA GLU A 27 19.27 3.46 7.05
C GLU A 27 17.77 3.65 6.74
N TRP A 28 16.90 3.60 7.76
CA TRP A 28 15.46 3.81 7.63
C TRP A 28 15.12 5.16 6.98
N THR A 29 15.93 6.18 7.26
CA THR A 29 15.70 7.57 6.82
C THR A 29 16.71 8.06 5.78
N ALA A 30 17.66 7.20 5.39
CA ALA A 30 18.71 7.51 4.44
C ALA A 30 18.14 8.00 3.11
N GLN A 31 18.74 9.06 2.58
CA GLN A 31 18.36 9.65 1.30
C GLN A 31 19.05 8.91 0.15
N ASN A 32 18.27 8.39 -0.80
CA ASN A 32 18.73 7.56 -1.91
C ASN A 32 18.86 8.34 -3.24
N GLY A 33 18.43 9.61 -3.28
CA GLY A 33 18.57 10.49 -4.45
C GLY A 33 17.58 10.22 -5.59
N TYR A 34 16.60 9.34 -5.41
CA TYR A 34 15.51 9.07 -6.34
C TYR A 34 14.20 8.74 -5.60
N GLY A 35 13.10 8.69 -6.36
CA GLY A 35 11.78 8.38 -5.83
C GLY A 35 11.41 9.28 -4.66
N LEU A 36 10.87 8.70 -3.60
CA LEU A 36 10.48 9.39 -2.37
C LEU A 36 11.63 9.52 -1.35
N GLN A 37 12.86 9.40 -1.83
CA GLN A 37 14.11 9.60 -1.09
C GLN A 37 14.47 8.52 -0.06
N SER A 38 13.55 8.04 0.77
CA SER A 38 13.88 7.07 1.84
C SER A 38 12.95 5.85 1.87
N VAL A 39 13.39 4.79 2.55
CA VAL A 39 12.56 3.59 2.78
C VAL A 39 11.30 3.97 3.57
N ARG A 40 11.44 4.77 4.64
CA ARG A 40 10.33 5.31 5.43
C ARG A 40 9.30 6.01 4.54
N ASP A 41 9.75 7.01 3.80
CA ASP A 41 8.83 7.88 3.05
C ASP A 41 8.12 7.11 1.93
N THR A 42 8.81 6.13 1.35
CA THR A 42 8.26 5.22 0.33
C THR A 42 7.19 4.30 0.92
N LEU A 43 7.44 3.65 2.07
CA LEU A 43 6.45 2.79 2.73
C LEU A 43 5.21 3.56 3.20
N VAL A 44 5.40 4.76 3.77
CA VAL A 44 4.26 5.61 4.18
C VAL A 44 3.41 5.99 2.96
N HIS A 45 4.03 6.37 1.85
CA HIS A 45 3.32 6.71 0.61
C HIS A 45 2.56 5.52 0.00
N MET A 46 3.17 4.33 0.02
CA MET A 46 2.49 3.11 -0.41
C MET A 46 1.22 2.85 0.39
N ALA A 47 1.28 2.94 1.73
CA ALA A 47 0.11 2.78 2.58
C ALA A 47 -0.92 3.92 2.38
N ASP A 48 -0.47 5.18 2.32
CA ASP A 48 -1.32 6.35 2.04
C ASP A 48 -2.16 6.16 0.76
N CYS A 49 -1.61 5.49 -0.27
CA CYS A 49 -2.34 5.19 -1.51
C CYS A 49 -3.60 4.34 -1.28
N TYR A 50 -3.49 3.28 -0.48
CA TYR A 50 -4.64 2.44 -0.11
C TYR A 50 -5.65 3.21 0.75
N HIS A 51 -5.17 3.98 1.72
CA HIS A 51 -6.02 4.80 2.60
C HIS A 51 -6.79 5.83 1.78
N ALA A 52 -6.14 6.43 0.78
CA ALA A 52 -6.75 7.44 -0.07
C ALA A 52 -7.81 6.83 -0.98
N TRP A 53 -7.45 5.82 -1.78
CA TRP A 53 -8.37 5.32 -2.80
C TRP A 53 -9.41 4.34 -2.26
N LEU A 54 -9.05 3.47 -1.33
CA LEU A 54 -10.00 2.50 -0.80
C LEU A 54 -10.69 3.04 0.45
N GLY A 55 -9.92 3.46 1.44
CA GLY A 55 -10.45 3.98 2.72
C GLY A 55 -11.28 5.25 2.55
N SER A 56 -10.77 6.23 1.80
CA SER A 56 -11.43 7.52 1.61
C SER A 56 -12.33 7.55 0.39
N PHE A 57 -11.81 7.30 -0.82
CA PHE A 57 -12.58 7.47 -2.05
C PHE A 57 -13.71 6.46 -2.18
N LEU A 58 -13.49 5.16 -1.94
CA LEU A 58 -14.54 4.14 -2.07
C LEU A 58 -15.40 4.04 -0.81
N LEU A 59 -14.76 3.83 0.34
CA LEU A 59 -15.45 3.46 1.59
C LEU A 59 -15.88 4.65 2.46
N LEU A 60 -15.43 5.87 2.16
CA LEU A 60 -15.73 7.09 2.93
C LEU A 60 -15.39 7.02 4.43
N LYS A 61 -14.44 6.15 4.82
CA LYS A 61 -14.06 5.92 6.22
C LYS A 61 -13.12 6.96 6.81
N THR A 62 -12.46 7.76 5.97
CA THR A 62 -11.58 8.84 6.40
C THR A 62 -11.61 10.00 5.41
N LYS A 63 -11.39 11.22 5.91
CA LYS A 63 -11.14 12.42 5.08
C LYS A 63 -9.68 12.86 5.10
N SER A 64 -8.84 12.21 5.91
CA SER A 64 -7.42 12.52 6.06
C SER A 64 -6.57 11.27 5.80
N PRO A 65 -6.62 10.68 4.59
CA PRO A 65 -5.90 9.45 4.28
C PRO A 65 -4.38 9.65 4.12
N ILE A 66 -3.95 10.86 3.76
CA ILE A 66 -2.53 11.17 3.49
C ILE A 66 -1.85 11.58 4.79
N THR A 67 -0.73 10.93 5.10
CA THR A 67 0.07 11.24 6.28
C THR A 67 0.71 12.63 6.13
N SER A 68 0.55 13.51 7.13
CA SER A 68 1.15 14.85 7.08
C SER A 68 2.68 14.78 7.05
N LYS A 69 3.36 15.85 6.63
CA LYS A 69 4.82 15.91 6.60
C LYS A 69 5.43 15.70 7.99
N GLU A 70 4.82 16.31 9.01
CA GLU A 70 5.26 16.27 10.40
C GLU A 70 5.07 14.87 10.99
N ALA A 71 3.95 14.21 10.70
CA ALA A 71 3.69 12.84 11.12
C ALA A 71 4.64 11.87 10.43
N ARG A 72 4.85 12.03 9.11
CA ARG A 72 5.74 11.19 8.29
C ARG A 72 7.17 11.15 8.82
N GLN A 73 7.69 12.28 9.28
CA GLN A 73 9.04 12.36 9.87
C GLN A 73 9.21 11.49 11.12
N LYS A 74 8.12 11.17 11.82
CA LYS A 74 8.11 10.39 13.06
C LYS A 74 7.70 8.94 12.86
N MET A 75 7.35 8.54 11.62
CA MET A 75 6.89 7.19 11.33
C MET A 75 8.00 6.16 11.52
N THR A 76 7.68 5.13 12.29
CA THR A 76 8.47 3.92 12.47
C THR A 76 8.03 2.84 11.48
N ILE A 77 8.79 1.74 11.41
CA ILE A 77 8.37 0.56 10.66
C ILE A 77 7.05 -0.03 11.21
N HIS A 78 6.86 -0.01 12.53
CA HIS A 78 5.65 -0.50 13.17
C HIS A 78 4.42 0.34 12.79
N ASP A 79 4.56 1.66 12.71
CA ASP A 79 3.47 2.52 12.22
C ASP A 79 3.11 2.18 10.77
N CYS A 80 4.10 1.89 9.93
CA CYS A 80 3.86 1.47 8.54
C CYS A 80 3.11 0.13 8.48
N ILE A 81 3.49 -0.84 9.32
CA ILE A 81 2.81 -2.14 9.43
C ILE A 81 1.34 -1.94 9.81
N GLU A 82 1.04 -1.15 10.84
CA GLU A 82 -0.35 -0.86 11.25
C GLU A 82 -1.16 -0.17 10.15
N ARG A 83 -0.53 0.75 9.40
CA ARG A 83 -1.19 1.37 8.24
C ARG A 83 -1.50 0.35 7.14
N PHE A 84 -0.63 -0.63 6.90
CA PHE A 84 -0.92 -1.71 5.94
C PHE A 84 -1.98 -2.70 6.47
N ASN A 85 -2.00 -3.01 7.76
CA ASN A 85 -3.07 -3.81 8.38
C ASN A 85 -4.43 -3.14 8.15
N GLN A 86 -4.49 -1.81 8.31
CA GLN A 86 -5.71 -1.05 8.00
C GLN A 86 -6.04 -1.04 6.50
N ALA A 87 -5.03 -1.00 5.63
CA ALA A 87 -5.23 -1.12 4.19
C ALA A 87 -5.84 -2.47 3.79
N ASP A 88 -5.44 -3.55 4.46
CA ASP A 88 -5.98 -4.90 4.24
C ASP A 88 -7.46 -4.97 4.58
N ILE A 89 -7.86 -4.40 5.71
CA ILE A 89 -9.27 -4.26 6.08
C ILE A 89 -10.05 -3.50 4.99
N TYR A 90 -9.48 -2.43 4.41
CA TYR A 90 -10.16 -1.71 3.32
C TYR A 90 -10.32 -2.57 2.06
N VAL A 91 -9.31 -3.36 1.69
CA VAL A 91 -9.41 -4.24 0.51
C VAL A 91 -10.49 -5.31 0.71
N GLU A 92 -10.49 -5.96 1.88
CA GLU A 92 -11.52 -6.95 2.23
C GLU A 92 -12.92 -6.34 2.22
N GLU A 93 -13.09 -5.15 2.79
CA GLU A 93 -14.37 -4.44 2.78
C GLU A 93 -14.81 -4.03 1.37
N VAL A 94 -13.90 -3.60 0.50
CA VAL A 94 -14.24 -3.30 -0.90
C VAL A 94 -14.75 -4.56 -1.59
N PHE A 95 -14.09 -5.71 -1.44
CA PHE A 95 -14.58 -6.96 -2.02
C PHE A 95 -15.93 -7.38 -1.43
N ARG A 96 -16.13 -7.24 -0.12
CA ARG A 96 -17.37 -7.61 0.58
C ARG A 96 -18.55 -6.71 0.22
N LEU A 97 -18.33 -5.40 0.13
CA LEU A 97 -19.39 -4.40 -0.05
C LEU A 97 -19.66 -4.07 -1.52
N LEU A 98 -18.62 -4.10 -2.35
CA LEU A 98 -18.67 -3.66 -3.74
C LEU A 98 -18.36 -4.79 -4.74
N GLY A 99 -18.27 -6.05 -4.29
CA GLY A 99 -17.91 -7.22 -5.10
C GLY A 99 -18.73 -7.35 -6.39
N ASP A 100 -20.06 -7.21 -6.29
CA ASP A 100 -20.97 -7.31 -7.45
C ASP A 100 -20.96 -6.04 -8.32
N GLN A 101 -20.30 -4.97 -7.87
CA GLN A 101 -20.32 -3.64 -8.49
C GLN A 101 -18.90 -3.15 -8.82
N LEU A 102 -17.90 -4.06 -8.86
CA LEU A 102 -16.50 -3.67 -9.07
C LEU A 102 -16.27 -2.94 -10.41
N ASP A 103 -17.14 -3.14 -11.40
CA ASP A 103 -17.09 -2.46 -12.71
C ASP A 103 -18.02 -1.27 -12.84
N GLN A 104 -18.86 -1.00 -11.85
CA GLN A 104 -19.77 0.14 -11.89
C GLN A 104 -18.99 1.40 -11.48
N PRO A 105 -18.98 2.46 -12.30
CA PRO A 105 -18.28 3.68 -11.97
C PRO A 105 -18.95 4.40 -10.81
N ILE A 106 -18.13 4.93 -9.91
CA ILE A 106 -18.55 5.83 -8.84
C ILE A 106 -18.07 7.23 -9.21
N GLU A 107 -19.01 8.15 -9.35
CA GLU A 107 -18.74 9.56 -9.61
C GLU A 107 -18.71 10.34 -8.28
N ARG A 108 -17.59 11.02 -8.00
CA ARG A 108 -17.41 11.78 -6.76
C ARG A 108 -16.24 12.76 -6.84
N THR A 109 -16.35 13.88 -6.14
CA THR A 109 -15.18 14.71 -5.79
C THR A 109 -14.27 13.98 -4.82
N ILE A 110 -12.95 14.13 -4.96
CA ILE A 110 -11.97 13.48 -4.09
C ILE A 110 -12.17 13.94 -2.62
N PRO A 111 -12.55 13.06 -1.67
CA PRO A 111 -13.00 13.49 -0.34
C PRO A 111 -11.95 14.16 0.55
N TRP A 112 -10.65 13.97 0.26
CA TRP A 112 -9.52 14.53 1.02
C TRP A 112 -8.86 15.73 0.33
N ARG A 113 -9.48 16.26 -0.73
CA ARG A 113 -9.03 17.48 -1.40
C ARG A 113 -10.11 18.53 -1.26
N GLU A 114 -9.70 19.77 -1.00
CA GLU A 114 -10.61 20.91 -1.02
C GLU A 114 -10.87 21.33 -2.47
N GLY A 115 -12.15 21.35 -2.84
CA GLY A 115 -12.57 21.68 -4.20
C GLY A 115 -12.16 20.62 -5.24
N GLY A 116 -12.47 20.94 -6.50
CA GLY A 116 -12.18 20.09 -7.65
C GLY A 116 -13.42 19.43 -8.24
N ASP A 117 -13.31 19.11 -9.52
CA ASP A 117 -14.39 18.48 -10.28
C ASP A 117 -14.57 17.01 -9.84
N PRO A 118 -15.79 16.48 -9.92
CA PRO A 118 -16.03 15.05 -9.73
C PRO A 118 -15.20 14.23 -10.72
N ILE A 119 -14.68 13.10 -10.23
CA ILE A 119 -14.06 12.07 -11.05
C ILE A 119 -14.93 10.82 -11.05
N SER A 120 -14.89 10.06 -12.15
CA SER A 120 -15.65 8.83 -12.30
C SER A 120 -14.71 7.64 -12.41
N MET A 121 -14.67 6.76 -11.41
CA MET A 121 -13.74 5.62 -11.34
C MET A 121 -14.45 4.35 -10.87
N THR A 122 -14.07 3.19 -11.41
CA THR A 122 -14.60 1.90 -10.95
C THR A 122 -13.78 1.36 -9.76
N PRO A 123 -14.40 0.65 -8.80
CA PRO A 123 -13.67 0.01 -7.71
C PRO A 123 -12.56 -0.93 -8.20
N ARG A 124 -12.77 -1.69 -9.28
CA ARG A 124 -11.75 -2.55 -9.90
C ARG A 124 -10.51 -1.78 -10.33
N LYS A 125 -10.70 -0.61 -10.96
CA LYS A 125 -9.59 0.23 -11.40
C LYS A 125 -8.80 0.76 -10.21
N LEU A 126 -9.48 1.14 -9.13
CA LEU A 126 -8.82 1.63 -7.92
C LEU A 126 -8.08 0.53 -7.15
N LEU A 127 -8.66 -0.67 -7.00
CA LEU A 127 -7.96 -1.85 -6.46
C LEU A 127 -6.70 -2.18 -7.28
N THR A 128 -6.84 -2.21 -8.60
CA THR A 128 -5.71 -2.47 -9.51
C THR A 128 -4.63 -1.40 -9.38
N HIS A 129 -5.04 -0.12 -9.30
CA HIS A 129 -4.13 1.00 -9.10
C HIS A 129 -3.33 0.86 -7.81
N THR A 130 -3.98 0.65 -6.67
CA THR A 130 -3.27 0.56 -5.37
C THR A 130 -2.29 -0.60 -5.35
N MET A 131 -2.66 -1.75 -5.92
CA MET A 131 -1.82 -2.95 -5.98
C MET A 131 -0.61 -2.77 -6.90
N THR A 132 -0.82 -2.30 -8.13
CA THR A 132 0.28 -2.05 -9.08
C THR A 132 1.22 -0.93 -8.61
N HIS A 133 0.66 0.10 -7.97
CA HIS A 133 1.42 1.17 -7.32
C HIS A 133 2.27 0.64 -6.16
N GLU A 134 1.75 -0.31 -5.37
CA GLU A 134 2.52 -1.00 -4.34
C GLU A 134 3.72 -1.74 -4.96
N PHE A 135 3.52 -2.56 -6.00
CA PHE A 135 4.62 -3.27 -6.67
C PHE A 135 5.68 -2.33 -7.26
N HIS A 136 5.25 -1.23 -7.86
CA HIS A 136 6.16 -0.20 -8.38
C HIS A 136 7.11 0.32 -7.29
N HIS A 137 6.58 0.68 -6.12
CA HIS A 137 7.38 1.22 -5.02
C HIS A 137 8.15 0.14 -4.23
N LYS A 138 7.64 -1.10 -4.17
CA LYS A 138 8.41 -2.24 -3.64
C LYS A 138 9.70 -2.45 -4.43
N GLY A 139 9.63 -2.35 -5.75
CA GLY A 139 10.81 -2.39 -6.62
C GLY A 139 11.83 -1.30 -6.27
N GLN A 140 11.37 -0.08 -5.97
CA GLN A 140 12.26 1.00 -5.51
C GLN A 140 12.91 0.67 -4.16
N ILE A 141 12.15 0.17 -3.18
CA ILE A 141 12.70 -0.22 -1.87
C ILE A 141 13.73 -1.34 -2.02
N VAL A 142 13.48 -2.33 -2.89
CA VAL A 142 14.44 -3.40 -3.18
C VAL A 142 15.79 -2.85 -3.66
N VAL A 143 15.77 -1.79 -4.50
CA VAL A 143 17.00 -1.10 -4.93
C VAL A 143 17.63 -0.32 -3.76
N MET A 144 16.84 0.37 -2.94
CA MET A 144 17.34 1.08 -1.74
C MET A 144 18.05 0.11 -0.78
N LEU A 145 17.44 -1.03 -0.47
CA LEU A 145 18.03 -2.07 0.37
C LEU A 145 19.38 -2.54 -0.18
N ARG A 146 19.47 -2.74 -1.50
CA ARG A 146 20.73 -3.13 -2.15
C ARG A 146 21.81 -2.05 -2.01
N GLN A 147 21.45 -0.77 -2.16
CA GLN A 147 22.38 0.36 -2.03
C GLN A 147 22.90 0.53 -0.60
N LEU A 148 22.06 0.20 0.40
CA LEU A 148 22.42 0.18 1.81
C LEU A 148 23.28 -1.05 2.19
N GLY A 149 23.59 -1.94 1.24
CA GLY A 149 24.45 -3.11 1.47
C GLY A 149 23.70 -4.37 1.92
N HIS A 150 22.37 -4.35 1.98
CA HIS A 150 21.56 -5.52 2.31
C HIS A 150 21.36 -6.42 1.10
N VAL A 151 21.11 -7.71 1.34
CA VAL A 151 20.61 -8.64 0.32
C VAL A 151 19.08 -8.49 0.27
N PRO A 152 18.49 -7.92 -0.80
CA PRO A 152 17.05 -7.74 -0.87
C PRO A 152 16.33 -9.10 -0.92
N PRO A 153 15.13 -9.20 -0.32
CA PRO A 153 14.35 -10.43 -0.39
C PRO A 153 13.74 -10.63 -1.78
N ASN A 154 13.32 -11.86 -2.08
CA ASN A 154 12.48 -12.13 -3.25
C ASN A 154 11.07 -11.57 -3.00
N THR A 155 10.67 -10.55 -3.75
CA THR A 155 9.34 -9.93 -3.67
C THR A 155 8.44 -10.30 -4.86
N ASP A 156 8.83 -11.28 -5.66
CA ASP A 156 8.03 -11.79 -6.78
C ASP A 156 6.86 -12.64 -6.26
N VAL A 157 5.70 -12.55 -6.92
CA VAL A 157 4.51 -13.33 -6.58
C VAL A 157 4.74 -14.84 -6.75
N LEU A 158 5.61 -15.25 -7.67
CA LEU A 158 6.00 -16.65 -7.84
C LEU A 158 6.74 -17.22 -6.62
N GLY A 159 7.24 -16.36 -5.73
CA GLY A 159 7.83 -16.76 -4.44
C GLY A 159 6.80 -16.93 -3.31
N THR A 160 5.52 -16.67 -3.56
CA THR A 160 4.46 -16.81 -2.55
C THR A 160 3.89 -18.23 -2.53
N LYS A 161 3.19 -18.54 -1.44
CA LYS A 161 2.42 -19.79 -1.34
C LYS A 161 1.02 -19.54 -1.90
N ASP A 162 0.55 -20.46 -2.73
CA ASP A 162 -0.87 -20.58 -3.01
C ASP A 162 -1.57 -20.93 -1.71
N SER A 163 -2.57 -20.12 -1.33
CA SER A 163 -3.45 -20.49 -0.23
C SER A 163 -4.21 -21.74 -0.67
N THR A 164 -3.81 -22.90 -0.15
CA THR A 164 -4.67 -24.08 -0.13
C THR A 164 -5.89 -23.71 0.70
N GLU A 165 -7.09 -23.88 0.14
CA GLU A 165 -8.33 -23.78 0.89
C GLU A 165 -8.29 -24.74 2.09
N THR A 166 -7.88 -24.25 3.27
CA THR A 166 -8.23 -24.75 4.60
C THR A 166 -7.41 -23.99 5.64
N GLU A 167 -7.88 -22.84 6.07
CA GLU A 167 -7.76 -22.48 7.48
C GLU A 167 -9.18 -22.21 7.95
N THR A 168 -9.68 -23.19 8.71
CA THR A 168 -10.97 -23.22 9.42
C THR A 168 -11.04 -22.17 10.51
#